data_AF-A0A9W4DXZ8-F1
#
_entry.id   AF-A0A9W4DXZ8-F1
#
_cell.length_a   1.000
_cell.length_b   1.000
_cell.length_c   1.000
_cell.angle_alpha   90.00
_cell.angle_beta   90.00
_cell.angle_gamma   90.00
#
_symmetry.space_group_name_H-M   'P 1'
#
loop_
_entity.id
_entity.type
_entity.pdbx_description
1 polymer ?
#
loop_
_entity_poly.entity_id
_entity_poly.type
_entity_poly.pdbx_seq_one_letter_code
_entity_poly.pdbx_strand_id
1 'polypeptide(L)'
;MSIHSITTLPREAFYWLTVLVTFAVGTATGDWTLELTSWTPAQSVFLPLGLIAAITGLSKFGANPILSFWLAYILTRPLGANIGDWLASPKTATSPGEPVGLGLGTFTTSLIFLSAIPATVIYLSISRSDVAETHKMAHQPSVATNVCKERIALGVFGAIAAATVALMVWAHNQPHVTCDPTGQSETLPACKKADLTAPQTAAAVTKYEKLAEKAIAQDRAGTAAASHATVQEMRDDWDADATSLQAVNNTTWTLLDNQMDAVLETFAIDHGKIKPAAPAEQEKQLDVLLGDSRSHHF
;
A
#
# COMPACT_ATOMS: atom_id res chain seq x y z
N MET A 1 25.62 18.21 -25.18
CA MET A 1 24.48 17.80 -26.03
C MET A 1 23.67 19.05 -26.29
N SER A 2 23.71 19.60 -27.51
CA SER A 2 22.90 20.78 -27.85
C SER A 2 21.44 20.34 -27.99
N ILE A 3 20.57 20.84 -27.12
CA ILE A 3 19.13 20.53 -27.14
C ILE A 3 18.40 21.19 -28.33
N HIS A 4 19.10 22.05 -29.07
CA HIS A 4 18.56 22.80 -30.19
C HIS A 4 18.48 22.02 -31.53
N SER A 5 18.81 20.73 -31.55
CA SER A 5 18.75 19.90 -32.78
C SER A 5 17.78 18.71 -32.70
N ILE A 6 16.72 18.81 -31.89
CA ILE A 6 15.59 17.87 -31.92
C ILE A 6 14.47 18.52 -32.73
N THR A 7 14.66 18.61 -34.05
CA THR A 7 13.69 19.27 -34.95
C THR A 7 12.90 18.27 -35.81
N THR A 8 13.10 16.96 -35.59
CA THR A 8 12.47 15.91 -36.38
C THR A 8 11.68 14.96 -35.48
N LEU A 9 10.44 14.67 -35.87
CA LEU A 9 9.51 13.78 -35.14
C LEU A 9 10.14 12.45 -34.68
N PRO A 10 10.99 11.75 -35.46
CA PRO A 10 11.56 10.49 -35.02
C PRO A 10 12.54 10.64 -33.84
N ARG A 11 13.31 11.73 -33.80
CA ARG A 11 14.27 12.00 -32.72
C ARG A 11 13.56 12.38 -31.44
N GLU A 12 12.47 13.14 -31.57
CA GLU A 12 11.62 13.52 -30.45
C GLU A 12 10.88 12.29 -29.88
N ALA A 13 10.31 11.45 -30.75
CA ALA A 13 9.65 10.22 -30.33
C ALA A 13 10.62 9.26 -29.62
N PHE A 14 11.85 9.08 -30.14
CA PHE A 14 12.86 8.27 -29.49
C PHE A 14 13.28 8.83 -28.11
N TYR A 15 13.43 10.16 -28.01
CA TYR A 15 13.72 10.83 -26.74
C TYR A 15 12.61 10.59 -25.72
N TRP A 16 11.35 10.83 -26.09
CA TRP A 16 10.20 10.60 -25.21
C TRP A 16 10.03 9.12 -24.85
N LEU A 17 10.23 8.20 -25.80
CA LEU A 17 10.17 6.77 -25.54
C LEU A 17 11.25 6.34 -24.56
N THR A 18 12.49 6.83 -24.72
CA THR A 18 13.58 6.55 -23.78
C THR A 18 13.21 7.04 -22.38
N VAL A 19 12.69 8.26 -22.26
CA VAL A 19 12.23 8.84 -21.00
C VAL A 19 11.11 7.99 -20.38
N LEU A 20 10.09 7.61 -21.15
CA LEU A 20 8.97 6.77 -20.69
C LEU A 20 9.43 5.39 -20.23
N VAL A 21 10.31 4.73 -20.98
CA VAL A 21 10.87 3.42 -20.61
C VAL A 21 11.67 3.55 -19.32
N THR A 22 12.54 4.57 -19.20
CA THR A 22 13.30 4.80 -17.97
C THR A 22 12.41 5.09 -16.77
N PHE A 23 11.24 5.71 -16.97
CA PHE A 23 10.27 5.91 -15.91
C PHE A 23 9.60 4.60 -15.48
N ALA A 24 9.09 3.82 -16.44
CA ALA A 24 8.44 2.54 -16.14
C ALA A 24 9.41 1.59 -15.42
N VAL A 25 10.65 1.49 -15.91
CA VAL A 25 11.70 0.67 -15.30
C VAL A 25 12.06 1.16 -13.90
N GLY A 26 12.18 2.48 -13.69
CA GLY A 26 12.51 3.05 -12.38
C GLY A 26 11.47 2.76 -11.31
N THR A 27 10.18 2.87 -11.67
CA THR A 27 9.07 2.53 -10.77
C THR A 27 9.03 1.03 -10.49
N ALA A 28 9.04 0.19 -11.53
CA ALA A 28 9.01 -1.26 -11.38
C ALA A 28 10.18 -1.80 -10.54
N THR A 29 11.37 -1.21 -10.68
CA THR A 29 12.55 -1.60 -9.87
C THR A 29 12.37 -1.21 -8.40
N GLY A 30 11.72 -0.08 -8.12
CA GLY A 30 11.40 0.34 -6.75
C GLY A 30 10.43 -0.61 -6.07
N ASP A 31 9.32 -0.91 -6.75
CA ASP A 31 8.28 -1.83 -6.25
C ASP A 31 8.87 -3.24 -6.05
N TRP A 32 9.65 -3.71 -7.02
CA TRP A 32 10.32 -5.01 -6.92
C TRP A 32 11.32 -5.06 -5.77
N THR A 33 12.02 -3.96 -5.47
CA THR A 33 12.94 -3.88 -4.32
C THR A 33 12.18 -4.06 -3.01
N LEU A 34 11.03 -3.40 -2.85
CA LEU A 34 10.18 -3.51 -1.67
C LEU A 34 9.62 -4.92 -1.49
N GLU A 35 9.15 -5.52 -2.58
CA GLU A 35 8.62 -6.89 -2.59
C GLU A 35 9.71 -7.92 -2.23
N LEU A 36 10.91 -7.79 -2.81
CA LEU A 36 11.99 -8.74 -2.61
C LEU A 36 12.57 -8.72 -1.19
N THR A 37 12.62 -7.53 -0.57
CA THR A 37 13.29 -7.36 0.73
C THR A 37 12.33 -7.26 1.91
N SER A 38 11.03 -7.15 1.66
CA SER A 38 10.00 -6.83 2.66
C SER A 38 10.39 -5.66 3.57
N TRP A 39 11.15 -4.69 3.03
CA TRP A 39 11.60 -3.54 3.79
C TRP A 39 10.47 -2.55 3.98
N THR A 40 10.50 -1.84 5.11
CA THR A 40 9.61 -0.69 5.28
C THR A 40 9.95 0.37 4.22
N PRO A 41 8.97 1.12 3.69
CA PRO A 41 9.23 2.20 2.75
C PRO A 41 10.26 3.21 3.26
N ALA A 42 10.33 3.43 4.58
CA ALA A 42 11.37 4.26 5.20
C ALA A 42 12.79 3.74 4.96
N GLN A 43 13.00 2.43 5.12
CA GLN A 43 14.30 1.79 4.96
C GLN A 43 14.70 1.69 3.48
N SER A 44 13.74 1.46 2.59
CA SER A 44 14.00 1.36 1.16
C SER A 44 14.44 2.69 0.53
N VAL A 45 14.21 3.86 1.16
CA VAL A 45 14.72 5.16 0.72
C VAL A 45 16.26 5.22 0.73
N PHE A 46 16.93 4.54 1.67
CA PHE A 46 18.39 4.65 1.83
C PHE A 46 19.16 4.05 0.65
N LEU A 47 18.61 3.01 0.00
CA LEU A 47 19.26 2.35 -1.12
C LEU A 47 19.37 3.26 -2.37
N PRO A 48 18.29 3.81 -2.94
CA PRO A 48 18.37 4.71 -4.07
C PRO A 48 19.10 6.01 -3.71
N LEU A 49 18.94 6.51 -2.48
CA LEU A 49 19.67 7.70 -2.00
C LEU A 49 21.18 7.47 -1.98
N GLY A 50 21.63 6.33 -1.44
CA GLY A 50 23.04 5.93 -1.40
C GLY A 50 23.61 5.77 -2.80
N LEU A 51 22.84 5.20 -3.73
CA LEU A 51 23.27 5.02 -5.11
C LEU A 51 23.40 6.36 -5.85
N ILE A 52 22.47 7.30 -5.65
CA ILE A 52 22.57 8.67 -6.18
C ILE A 52 23.80 9.39 -5.62
N ALA A 53 24.06 9.26 -4.32
CA ALA A 53 25.22 9.87 -3.68
C ALA A 53 26.54 9.31 -4.25
N ALA A 54 26.61 7.98 -4.44
CA ALA A 54 27.75 7.32 -5.07
C ALA A 54 27.96 7.82 -6.51
N ILE A 55 26.91 7.81 -7.35
CA ILE A 55 26.98 8.29 -8.73
C ILE A 55 27.43 9.76 -8.80
N THR A 56 26.91 10.61 -7.92
CA THR A 56 27.28 12.03 -7.85
C THR A 56 28.74 12.21 -7.43
N GLY A 57 29.22 11.41 -6.49
CA GLY A 57 30.63 11.35 -6.11
C GLY A 57 31.52 10.94 -7.30
N LEU A 58 31.16 9.86 -7.99
CA LEU A 58 31.86 9.35 -9.18
C LEU A 58 31.89 10.38 -10.34
N SER A 59 30.80 11.12 -10.54
CA SER A 59 30.74 12.21 -11.53
C SER A 59 31.77 13.30 -11.24
N LYS A 60 31.97 13.66 -9.96
CA LYS A 60 33.02 14.62 -9.56
C LYS A 60 34.45 14.09 -9.78
N PHE A 61 34.65 12.77 -9.81
CA PHE A 61 35.95 12.15 -10.08
C PHE A 61 36.27 11.96 -11.57
N GLY A 62 35.38 12.39 -12.47
CA GLY A 62 35.57 12.33 -13.92
C GLY A 62 34.92 11.13 -14.59
N ALA A 63 33.90 10.53 -13.97
CA ALA A 63 33.01 9.58 -14.64
C ALA A 63 32.24 10.26 -15.77
N ASN A 64 31.73 9.45 -16.72
CA ASN A 64 30.97 9.96 -17.85
C ASN A 64 29.75 10.77 -17.37
N PRO A 65 29.67 12.08 -17.69
CA PRO A 65 28.61 12.95 -17.17
C PRO A 65 27.23 12.54 -17.65
N ILE A 66 27.13 11.99 -18.87
CA ILE A 66 25.87 11.59 -19.49
C ILE A 66 25.33 10.35 -18.80
N LEU A 67 26.17 9.34 -18.61
CA LEU A 67 25.78 8.10 -17.93
C LEU A 67 25.41 8.36 -16.47
N SER A 68 26.20 9.18 -15.77
CA SER A 68 25.94 9.56 -14.38
C SER A 68 24.62 10.32 -14.24
N PHE A 69 24.32 11.22 -15.20
CA PHE A 69 23.04 11.92 -15.27
C PHE A 69 21.87 10.95 -15.43
N TRP A 70 21.93 10.04 -16.41
CA TRP A 70 20.83 9.10 -16.67
C TRP A 70 20.61 8.12 -15.51
N LEU A 71 21.68 7.59 -14.91
CA LEU A 71 21.55 6.73 -13.73
C LEU A 71 20.91 7.48 -12.57
N ALA A 72 21.41 8.66 -12.22
CA ALA A 72 20.84 9.46 -11.14
C ALA A 72 19.38 9.81 -11.42
N TYR A 73 19.06 10.17 -12.67
CA TYR A 73 17.71 10.48 -13.11
C TYR A 73 16.75 9.30 -12.91
N ILE A 74 17.12 8.10 -13.35
CA ILE A 74 16.31 6.88 -13.15
C ILE A 74 16.08 6.63 -11.65
N LEU A 75 17.12 6.80 -10.83
CA LEU A 75 17.08 6.55 -9.39
C LEU A 75 16.26 7.56 -8.58
N THR A 76 16.01 8.76 -9.09
CA THR A 76 15.11 9.71 -8.42
C THR A 76 13.67 9.20 -8.35
N ARG A 77 13.26 8.30 -9.26
CA ARG A 77 11.91 7.72 -9.28
C ARG A 77 11.65 6.74 -8.13
N PRO A 78 12.43 5.66 -7.93
CA PRO A 78 12.26 4.78 -6.79
C PRO A 78 12.46 5.52 -5.47
N LEU A 79 13.35 6.52 -5.41
CA LEU A 79 13.49 7.39 -4.24
C LEU A 79 12.18 8.14 -3.95
N GLY A 80 11.56 8.75 -4.97
CA GLY A 80 10.30 9.48 -4.83
C GLY A 80 9.13 8.59 -4.44
N ALA A 81 9.02 7.40 -5.03
CA ALA A 81 8.01 6.40 -4.67
C ALA A 81 8.15 5.98 -3.20
N ASN A 82 9.36 5.58 -2.78
CA ASN A 82 9.63 5.18 -1.40
C ASN A 82 9.32 6.31 -0.39
N ILE A 83 9.66 7.56 -0.71
CA ILE A 83 9.33 8.73 0.14
C ILE A 83 7.81 8.98 0.17
N GLY A 84 7.13 8.86 -0.97
CA GLY A 84 5.68 9.03 -1.07
C GLY A 84 4.93 7.97 -0.25
N ASP A 85 5.33 6.72 -0.39
CA ASP A 85 4.78 5.61 0.38
C ASP A 85 5.06 5.77 1.87
N TRP A 86 6.26 6.21 2.24
CA TRP A 86 6.58 6.52 3.63
C TRP A 86 5.76 7.70 4.20
N LEU A 87 5.50 8.74 3.41
CA LEU A 87 4.66 9.88 3.82
C LEU A 87 3.19 9.49 3.99
N ALA A 88 2.67 8.68 3.06
CA ALA A 88 1.28 8.23 3.04
C ALA A 88 0.98 7.16 4.11
N SER A 89 1.94 6.29 4.39
CA SER A 89 1.83 5.16 5.33
C SER A 89 1.54 5.61 6.77
N PRO A 90 0.64 4.95 7.52
CA PRO A 90 0.23 5.35 8.88
C PRO A 90 1.38 5.35 9.91
N LYS A 91 1.29 6.24 10.93
CA LYS A 91 2.33 6.41 11.99
C LYS A 91 2.48 5.21 12.91
N THR A 92 1.41 4.45 13.04
CA THR A 92 1.32 3.22 13.82
C THR A 92 0.71 2.20 12.89
N ALA A 93 1.31 1.01 12.82
CA ALA A 93 0.73 -0.12 12.13
C ALA A 93 -0.64 -0.40 12.78
N THR A 94 -1.71 -0.03 12.09
CA THR A 94 -3.10 -0.28 12.53
C THR A 94 -3.40 -1.77 12.39
N SER A 95 -2.64 -2.44 11.54
CA SER A 95 -2.64 -3.84 11.21
C SER A 95 -1.20 -4.36 11.18
N PRO A 96 -0.89 -5.60 11.64
CA PRO A 96 0.45 -6.14 11.52
C PRO A 96 0.82 -6.26 10.02
N GLY A 97 2.04 -5.90 9.62
CA GLY A 97 2.47 -5.99 8.20
C GLY A 97 2.20 -4.76 7.32
N GLU A 98 1.44 -3.76 7.78
CA GLU A 98 1.33 -2.49 7.05
C GLU A 98 2.68 -1.73 7.05
N PRO A 99 3.04 -1.06 5.94
CA PRO A 99 4.15 -0.14 5.94
C PRO A 99 3.89 0.97 6.96
N VAL A 100 4.87 1.22 7.84
CA VAL A 100 4.83 2.28 8.85
C VAL A 100 5.48 3.55 8.32
N GLY A 101 4.86 4.70 8.57
CA GLY A 101 5.26 5.98 7.97
C GLY A 101 4.90 7.22 8.78
N LEU A 102 4.71 8.34 8.10
CA LEU A 102 4.37 9.64 8.72
C LEU A 102 2.86 9.87 8.91
N GLY A 103 2.03 8.97 8.40
CA GLY A 103 0.57 8.92 8.57
C GLY A 103 -0.17 10.16 8.11
N LEU A 104 0.32 10.79 7.05
CA LEU A 104 -0.38 11.92 6.43
C LEU A 104 -1.60 11.43 5.63
N GLY A 105 -1.65 10.13 5.30
CA GLY A 105 -2.67 9.54 4.44
C GLY A 105 -2.39 9.81 2.96
N THR A 106 -2.81 8.90 2.09
CA THR A 106 -2.60 8.99 0.63
C THR A 106 -3.13 10.31 0.07
N PHE A 107 -4.32 10.73 0.52
CA PHE A 107 -4.96 11.98 0.09
C PHE A 107 -4.14 13.23 0.41
N THR A 108 -3.67 13.38 1.65
CA THR A 108 -2.89 14.57 2.06
C THR A 108 -1.52 14.58 1.38
N THR A 109 -0.86 13.41 1.30
CA THR A 109 0.43 13.28 0.61
C THR A 109 0.31 13.67 -0.86
N SER A 110 -0.74 13.21 -1.56
CA SER A 110 -1.01 13.62 -2.94
C SER A 110 -1.24 15.13 -3.07
N LEU A 111 -1.95 15.75 -2.13
CA LEU A 111 -2.18 17.20 -2.15
C LEU A 111 -0.90 18.01 -1.91
N ILE A 112 0.00 17.52 -1.04
CA ILE A 112 1.31 18.13 -0.80
C ILE A 112 2.16 18.07 -2.07
N PHE A 113 2.29 16.91 -2.72
CA PHE A 113 3.04 16.80 -3.97
C PHE A 113 2.42 17.62 -5.08
N LEU A 114 1.09 17.58 -5.20
CA LEU A 114 0.35 18.36 -6.20
C LEU A 114 0.53 19.86 -6.02
N SER A 115 0.67 20.36 -4.79
CA SER A 115 0.93 21.78 -4.51
C SER A 115 2.41 22.15 -4.61
N ALA A 116 3.33 21.24 -4.30
CA ALA A 116 4.76 21.46 -4.42
C ALA A 116 5.23 21.63 -5.87
N ILE A 117 4.64 20.89 -6.81
CA ILE A 117 4.94 21.00 -8.25
C ILE A 117 4.70 22.44 -8.78
N PRO A 118 3.49 23.02 -8.70
CA PRO A 118 3.23 24.38 -9.18
C PRO A 118 3.98 25.41 -8.37
N ALA A 119 4.17 25.22 -7.05
CA ALA A 119 4.98 26.14 -6.24
C ALA A 119 6.43 26.23 -6.76
N THR A 120 7.04 25.08 -7.09
CA THR A 120 8.39 25.01 -7.65
C THR A 120 8.43 25.61 -9.06
N VAL A 121 7.44 25.31 -9.91
CA VAL A 121 7.35 25.88 -11.27
C VAL A 121 7.18 27.39 -11.23
N ILE A 122 6.34 27.92 -10.34
CA ILE A 122 6.16 29.37 -10.15
C ILE A 122 7.44 30.00 -9.64
N TYR A 123 8.09 29.39 -8.65
CA TYR A 123 9.36 29.88 -8.11
C TYR A 123 10.46 29.93 -9.19
N LEU A 124 10.60 28.88 -10.00
CA LEU A 124 11.57 28.86 -11.10
C LEU A 124 11.20 29.87 -12.18
N SER A 125 9.91 29.99 -12.53
CA SER A 125 9.43 30.97 -13.51
C SER A 125 9.70 32.42 -13.10
N ILE A 126 9.60 32.72 -11.80
CA ILE A 126 9.89 34.06 -11.24
C ILE A 126 11.40 34.27 -11.08
N SER A 127 12.12 33.30 -10.51
CA SER A 127 13.56 33.44 -10.22
C SER A 127 14.41 33.40 -11.49
N ARG A 128 13.92 32.77 -12.57
CA ARG A 128 14.65 32.53 -13.83
C ARG A 128 16.06 31.97 -13.62
N SER A 129 16.30 31.29 -12.49
CA SER A 129 17.60 30.76 -12.10
C SER A 129 18.06 29.57 -12.97
N ASP A 130 17.12 28.97 -13.71
CA ASP A 130 17.30 27.94 -14.71
C ASP A 130 17.70 28.48 -16.09
N VAL A 131 17.58 29.79 -16.32
CA VAL A 131 18.13 30.45 -17.50
C VAL A 131 19.64 30.56 -17.32
N ALA A 132 20.35 29.51 -17.71
CA ALA A 132 21.80 29.57 -17.87
C ALA A 132 22.11 30.71 -18.85
N GLU A 133 22.71 31.80 -18.37
CA GLU A 133 23.16 32.88 -19.24
C GLU A 133 23.96 32.28 -20.40
N THR A 134 23.52 32.61 -21.62
CA THR A 134 24.13 32.28 -22.91
C THR A 134 25.63 32.61 -22.98
N HIS A 135 26.14 33.40 -22.03
CA HIS A 135 27.54 33.81 -21.91
C HIS A 135 28.52 32.67 -21.53
N LYS A 136 28.05 31.55 -20.95
CA LYS A 136 28.93 30.38 -20.65
C LYS A 136 29.07 29.37 -21.79
N MET A 137 28.25 29.45 -22.84
CA MET A 137 28.33 28.50 -23.97
C MET A 137 29.45 28.81 -24.97
N ALA A 138 30.06 29.99 -24.91
CA ALA A 138 31.23 30.35 -25.73
C ALA A 138 32.54 29.69 -25.25
N HIS A 139 32.54 29.10 -24.06
CA HIS A 139 33.63 28.24 -23.59
C HIS A 139 33.04 26.86 -23.35
N GLN A 140 33.12 25.98 -24.35
CA GLN A 140 33.04 24.55 -24.07
C GLN A 140 34.27 24.22 -23.21
N PRO A 141 34.15 23.88 -21.91
CA PRO A 141 35.20 23.09 -21.32
C PRO A 141 35.09 21.75 -22.05
N SER A 142 36.05 21.45 -22.94
CA SER A 142 36.22 20.07 -23.35
C SER A 142 36.50 19.31 -22.05
N VAL A 143 35.51 18.59 -21.54
CA VAL A 143 35.74 17.67 -20.44
C VAL A 143 36.65 16.61 -21.05
N ALA A 144 37.96 16.81 -20.90
CA ALA A 144 38.97 15.84 -21.27
C ALA A 144 38.79 14.69 -20.28
N THR A 145 37.84 13.81 -20.55
CA THR A 145 37.68 12.58 -19.80
C THR A 145 38.93 11.76 -20.05
N ASN A 146 39.68 11.51 -18.98
CA ASN A 146 40.78 10.56 -19.05
C ASN A 146 40.17 9.17 -19.22
N VAL A 147 40.43 8.51 -20.35
CA VAL A 147 39.90 7.18 -20.68
C VAL A 147 40.17 6.16 -19.57
N CYS A 148 41.30 6.29 -18.87
CA CYS A 148 41.63 5.49 -17.70
C CYS A 148 40.67 5.73 -16.52
N LYS A 149 40.36 7.00 -16.21
CA LYS A 149 39.38 7.36 -15.16
C LYS A 149 37.97 6.91 -15.53
N GLU A 150 37.61 7.00 -16.80
CA GLU A 150 36.30 6.53 -17.29
C GLU A 150 36.17 5.00 -17.20
N ARG A 151 37.22 4.25 -17.55
CA ARG A 151 37.25 2.78 -17.38
C ARG A 151 37.20 2.35 -15.92
N ILE A 152 37.90 3.06 -15.04
CA ILE A 152 37.83 2.84 -13.59
C ILE A 152 36.42 3.13 -13.10
N ALA A 153 35.82 4.25 -13.50
CA ALA A 153 34.44 4.60 -13.12
C ALA A 153 33.42 3.56 -13.60
N LEU A 154 33.57 3.03 -14.82
CA LEU A 154 32.74 1.94 -15.34
C LEU A 154 32.92 0.65 -14.52
N GLY A 155 34.15 0.31 -14.14
CA GLY A 155 34.43 -0.82 -13.24
C GLY A 155 33.78 -0.64 -11.88
N VAL A 156 33.83 0.58 -11.32
CA VAL A 156 33.18 0.92 -10.04
C VAL A 156 31.65 0.86 -10.16
N PHE A 157 31.05 1.34 -11.25
CA PHE A 157 29.61 1.17 -11.49
C PHE A 157 29.21 -0.30 -11.55
N GLY A 158 29.99 -1.15 -12.23
CA GLY A 158 29.78 -2.59 -12.27
C GLY A 158 29.90 -3.24 -10.89
N ALA A 159 30.89 -2.83 -10.08
CA ALA A 159 31.05 -3.33 -8.72
C ALA A 159 29.90 -2.90 -7.80
N ILE A 160 29.44 -1.64 -7.91
CA ILE A 160 28.27 -1.15 -7.16
C ILE A 160 27.02 -1.93 -7.58
N ALA A 161 26.80 -2.16 -8.87
CA ALA A 161 25.67 -2.96 -9.35
C ALA A 161 25.71 -4.39 -8.79
N ALA A 162 26.87 -5.04 -8.83
CA ALA A 162 27.05 -6.38 -8.27
C ALA A 162 26.82 -6.41 -6.74
N ALA A 163 27.29 -5.39 -6.02
CA ALA A 163 27.06 -5.25 -4.58
C ALA A 163 25.57 -5.05 -4.27
N THR A 164 24.85 -4.23 -5.05
CA THR A 164 23.41 -4.06 -4.91
C THR A 164 22.66 -5.36 -5.15
N VAL A 165 23.02 -6.13 -6.18
CA VAL A 165 22.42 -7.45 -6.45
C VAL A 165 22.72 -8.42 -5.31
N ALA A 166 23.96 -8.48 -4.81
CA ALA A 166 24.32 -9.33 -3.69
C ALA A 166 23.54 -8.97 -2.42
N LEU A 167 23.34 -7.67 -2.16
CA LEU A 167 22.56 -7.17 -1.04
C LEU A 167 21.07 -7.50 -1.18
N MET A 168 20.52 -7.43 -2.40
CA MET A 168 19.15 -7.89 -2.68
C MET A 168 18.98 -9.39 -2.46
N VAL A 169 19.92 -10.21 -2.96
CA VAL A 169 19.89 -11.67 -2.77
C VAL A 169 20.04 -12.05 -1.29
N TRP A 170 20.92 -11.35 -0.56
CA TRP A 170 21.06 -11.54 0.88
C TRP A 170 19.80 -11.14 1.64
N ALA A 171 19.19 -10.02 1.27
CA ALA A 171 17.95 -9.54 1.87
C ALA A 171 16.81 -10.54 1.60
N HIS A 172 16.67 -11.03 0.37
CA HIS A 172 15.69 -12.04 -0.04
C HIS A 172 15.82 -13.39 0.68
N ASN A 173 17.05 -13.75 1.07
CA ASN A 173 17.32 -14.97 1.83
C ASN A 173 17.10 -14.81 3.35
N GLN A 174 16.67 -13.64 3.82
CA GLN A 174 16.24 -13.48 5.21
C GLN A 174 14.86 -14.15 5.42
N PRO A 175 14.54 -14.62 6.64
CA PRO A 175 13.22 -15.16 6.93
C PRO A 175 12.17 -14.05 6.82
N HIS A 176 11.46 -14.01 5.69
CA HIS A 176 10.32 -13.14 5.46
C HIS A 176 9.04 -13.79 5.96
N VAL A 177 8.10 -12.97 6.43
CA VAL A 177 6.72 -13.42 6.70
C VAL A 177 6.08 -13.83 5.37
N THR A 178 5.90 -15.13 5.16
CA THR A 178 5.28 -15.71 3.95
C THR A 178 3.76 -15.69 3.99
N CYS A 179 3.20 -14.95 4.94
CA CYS A 179 1.77 -14.89 5.19
C CYS A 179 1.36 -13.48 5.60
N ASP A 180 0.13 -13.10 5.30
CA ASP A 180 -0.45 -11.82 5.64
C ASP A 180 -1.18 -11.90 7.00
N PRO A 181 -0.66 -11.26 8.06
CA PRO A 181 -1.29 -11.29 9.38
C PRO A 181 -2.64 -10.55 9.46
N THR A 182 -3.04 -9.82 8.42
CA THR A 182 -4.35 -9.17 8.34
C THR A 182 -5.40 -10.05 7.65
N GLY A 183 -4.98 -10.81 6.63
CA GLY A 183 -5.84 -11.62 5.76
C GLY A 183 -6.48 -10.82 4.61
N GLN A 184 -6.03 -9.59 4.37
CA GLN A 184 -6.57 -8.69 3.35
C GLN A 184 -5.68 -8.61 2.09
N SER A 185 -4.53 -9.27 2.09
CA SER A 185 -3.63 -9.35 0.95
C SER A 185 -4.22 -10.23 -0.15
N GLU A 186 -4.34 -9.67 -1.35
CA GLU A 186 -4.75 -10.42 -2.55
C GLU A 186 -3.67 -11.41 -3.03
N THR A 187 -2.44 -11.29 -2.54
CA THR A 187 -1.26 -12.01 -3.06
C THR A 187 -0.60 -12.94 -2.04
N LEU A 188 -0.80 -12.74 -0.73
CA LEU A 188 -0.23 -13.57 0.32
C LEU A 188 -1.32 -14.32 1.10
N PRO A 189 -1.11 -15.61 1.44
CA PRO A 189 -2.06 -16.35 2.27
C PRO A 189 -2.12 -15.75 3.68
N ALA A 190 -3.32 -15.67 4.28
CA ALA A 190 -3.46 -15.16 5.64
C ALA A 190 -2.58 -15.94 6.63
N CYS A 191 -1.87 -15.23 7.52
CA CYS A 191 -1.18 -15.91 8.61
C CYS A 191 -2.21 -16.61 9.48
N LYS A 192 -1.84 -17.80 9.93
CA LYS A 192 -2.56 -18.50 10.99
C LYS A 192 -2.56 -17.59 12.23
N LYS A 193 -3.65 -16.84 12.44
CA LYS A 193 -3.86 -16.08 13.67
C LYS A 193 -3.92 -17.11 14.80
N ALA A 194 -3.40 -16.76 15.97
CA ALA A 194 -3.57 -17.61 17.14
C ALA A 194 -5.07 -17.78 17.37
N ASP A 195 -5.56 -19.02 17.36
CA ASP A 195 -6.96 -19.34 17.62
C ASP A 195 -7.38 -18.61 18.91
N LEU A 196 -8.51 -17.87 18.88
CA LEU A 196 -9.10 -17.37 20.12
C LEU A 196 -9.23 -18.56 21.07
N THR A 197 -8.81 -18.38 22.32
CA THR A 197 -9.00 -19.44 23.31
C THR A 197 -10.50 -19.70 23.46
N ALA A 198 -10.92 -20.95 23.70
CA ALA A 198 -12.34 -21.29 23.86
C ALA A 198 -13.15 -20.35 24.79
N PRO A 199 -12.58 -19.79 25.89
CA PRO A 199 -13.27 -18.78 26.70
C PRO A 199 -13.52 -17.45 25.98
N GLN A 200 -12.60 -17.01 25.12
CA GLN A 200 -12.71 -15.76 24.36
C GLN A 200 -13.75 -15.88 23.25
N THR A 201 -13.81 -17.02 22.57
CA THR A 201 -14.83 -17.26 21.53
C THR A 201 -16.22 -17.43 22.13
N ALA A 202 -16.34 -18.12 23.27
CA ALA A 202 -17.60 -18.20 24.01
C ALA A 202 -18.10 -16.81 24.45
N ALA A 203 -17.20 -15.93 24.91
CA ALA A 203 -17.55 -14.55 25.28
C ALA A 203 -18.01 -13.71 24.07
N ALA A 204 -17.37 -13.90 22.90
CA ALA A 204 -17.76 -13.23 21.66
C ALA A 204 -19.15 -13.68 21.19
N VAL A 205 -19.43 -14.99 21.17
CA VAL A 205 -20.75 -15.53 20.78
C VAL A 205 -21.87 -15.08 21.72
N THR A 206 -21.59 -15.00 23.03
CA THR A 206 -22.54 -14.52 24.04
C THR A 206 -23.02 -13.08 23.78
N LYS A 207 -22.21 -12.25 23.12
CA LYS A 207 -22.59 -10.88 22.73
C LYS A 207 -23.78 -10.91 21.76
N TYR A 208 -23.71 -11.75 20.72
CA TYR A 208 -24.76 -11.87 19.71
C TYR A 208 -26.03 -12.51 20.27
N GLU A 209 -25.90 -13.50 21.16
CA GLU A 209 -27.07 -14.06 21.87
C GLU A 209 -27.87 -12.97 22.61
N LYS A 210 -27.17 -12.07 23.31
CA LYS A 210 -27.82 -10.96 24.04
C LYS A 210 -28.48 -9.96 23.11
N LEU A 211 -27.89 -9.67 21.95
CA LEU A 211 -28.46 -8.78 20.95
C LEU A 211 -29.72 -9.39 20.31
N ALA A 212 -29.69 -10.70 20.00
CA ALA A 212 -30.85 -11.44 19.51
C ALA A 212 -32.01 -11.45 20.55
N GLU A 213 -31.72 -11.73 21.83
CA GLU A 213 -32.72 -11.67 22.90
C GLU A 213 -33.35 -10.28 23.05
N LYS A 214 -32.51 -9.23 22.95
CA LYS A 214 -32.96 -7.82 23.01
C LYS A 214 -33.86 -7.49 21.82
N ALA A 215 -33.53 -7.92 20.61
CA ALA A 215 -34.34 -7.71 19.42
C ALA A 215 -35.70 -8.43 19.53
N ILE A 216 -35.72 -9.70 19.96
CA ILE A 216 -36.94 -10.48 20.21
C ILE A 216 -37.85 -9.76 21.24
N ALA A 217 -37.28 -9.26 22.34
CA ALA A 217 -38.04 -8.53 23.34
C ALA A 217 -38.65 -7.23 22.79
N GLN A 218 -37.93 -6.53 21.91
CA GLN A 218 -38.40 -5.31 21.25
C GLN A 218 -39.52 -5.58 20.23
N ASP A 219 -39.44 -6.69 19.48
CA ASP A 219 -40.51 -7.12 18.56
C ASP A 219 -41.78 -7.50 19.32
N ARG A 220 -41.66 -8.28 20.40
CA ARG A 220 -42.78 -8.63 21.29
C ARG A 220 -43.41 -7.40 21.97
N ALA A 221 -42.62 -6.37 22.24
CA ALA A 221 -43.09 -5.09 22.77
C ALA A 221 -43.74 -4.18 21.70
N GLY A 222 -43.75 -4.58 20.43
CA GLY A 222 -44.30 -3.79 19.31
C GLY A 222 -43.41 -2.61 18.91
N THR A 223 -42.13 -2.64 19.25
CA THR A 223 -41.15 -1.56 19.00
C THR A 223 -40.26 -1.88 17.80
N ALA A 224 -40.86 -2.00 16.62
CA ALA A 224 -40.18 -2.44 15.39
C ALA A 224 -38.97 -1.59 14.95
N ALA A 225 -38.98 -0.28 15.25
CA ALA A 225 -37.83 0.58 14.95
C ALA A 225 -36.63 0.29 15.86
N ALA A 226 -36.90 -0.13 17.11
CA ALA A 226 -35.87 -0.45 18.08
C ALA A 226 -35.26 -1.83 17.82
N SER A 227 -36.08 -2.83 17.44
CA SER A 227 -35.58 -4.14 17.02
C SER A 227 -34.74 -4.04 15.76
N HIS A 228 -35.20 -3.28 14.75
CA HIS A 228 -34.40 -3.03 13.55
C HIS A 228 -33.06 -2.36 13.85
N ALA A 229 -33.00 -1.39 14.76
CA ALA A 229 -31.75 -0.77 15.17
C ALA A 229 -30.81 -1.75 15.89
N THR A 230 -31.35 -2.63 16.73
CA THR A 230 -30.57 -3.68 17.42
C THR A 230 -30.03 -4.73 16.45
N VAL A 231 -30.80 -5.12 15.43
CA VAL A 231 -30.33 -6.06 14.40
C VAL A 231 -29.28 -5.41 13.49
N GLN A 232 -29.39 -4.11 13.21
CA GLN A 232 -28.34 -3.36 12.51
C GLN A 232 -27.03 -3.34 13.32
N GLU A 233 -27.11 -3.08 14.62
CA GLU A 233 -25.95 -3.13 15.54
C GLU A 233 -25.32 -4.54 15.54
N MET A 234 -26.15 -5.58 15.58
CA MET A 234 -25.72 -6.99 15.53
C MET A 234 -24.98 -7.32 14.22
N ARG A 235 -25.46 -6.81 13.08
CA ARG A 235 -24.81 -6.95 11.77
C ARG A 235 -23.46 -6.27 11.73
N ASP A 236 -23.39 -5.01 12.16
CA ASP A 236 -22.14 -4.22 12.13
C ASP A 236 -21.07 -4.88 13.01
N ASP A 237 -21.48 -5.42 14.17
CA ASP A 237 -20.61 -6.17 15.06
C ASP A 237 -20.20 -7.55 14.51
N TRP A 238 -21.08 -8.22 13.76
CA TRP A 238 -20.78 -9.51 13.12
C TRP A 238 -19.73 -9.35 12.02
N ASP A 239 -19.87 -8.33 11.18
CA ASP A 239 -18.91 -7.99 10.12
C ASP A 239 -17.52 -7.65 10.69
N ALA A 240 -17.49 -6.88 11.78
CA ALA A 240 -16.23 -6.49 12.44
C ALA A 240 -15.47 -7.71 13.00
N ASP A 241 -16.19 -8.71 13.51
CA ASP A 241 -15.60 -9.89 14.15
C ASP A 241 -15.39 -11.07 13.18
N ALA A 242 -15.90 -10.99 11.94
CA ALA A 242 -15.90 -12.08 10.95
C ALA A 242 -14.53 -12.74 10.75
N THR A 243 -13.47 -11.93 10.55
CA THR A 243 -12.11 -12.45 10.34
C THR A 243 -11.59 -13.19 11.58
N SER A 244 -12.00 -12.77 12.78
CA SER A 244 -11.55 -13.39 14.03
C SER A 244 -12.27 -14.71 14.31
N LEU A 245 -13.57 -14.78 14.03
CA LEU A 245 -14.39 -15.98 14.24
C LEU A 245 -14.09 -17.07 13.19
N GLN A 246 -13.90 -16.69 11.92
CA GLN A 246 -13.51 -17.62 10.84
C GLN A 246 -12.19 -18.33 11.15
N ALA A 247 -11.23 -17.61 11.75
CA ALA A 247 -9.93 -18.15 12.09
C ALA A 247 -10.02 -19.28 13.14
N VAL A 248 -10.99 -19.21 14.06
CA VAL A 248 -11.20 -20.22 15.11
C VAL A 248 -11.89 -21.46 14.54
N ASN A 249 -13.03 -21.26 13.87
CA ASN A 249 -13.81 -22.37 13.33
C ASN A 249 -14.64 -21.91 12.13
N ASN A 250 -14.05 -22.03 10.94
CA ASN A 250 -14.70 -21.64 9.69
C ASN A 250 -16.01 -22.41 9.43
N THR A 251 -16.13 -23.67 9.87
CA THR A 251 -17.34 -24.47 9.61
C THR A 251 -18.52 -23.95 10.44
N THR A 252 -18.29 -23.69 11.73
CA THR A 252 -19.30 -23.11 12.61
C THR A 252 -19.61 -21.67 12.21
N TRP A 253 -18.60 -20.88 11.84
CA TRP A 253 -18.81 -19.52 11.34
C TRP A 253 -19.70 -19.51 10.10
N THR A 254 -19.41 -20.31 9.07
CA THR A 254 -20.25 -20.36 7.85
C THR A 254 -21.68 -20.79 8.15
N LEU A 255 -21.90 -21.69 9.11
CA LEU A 255 -23.26 -22.06 9.52
C LEU A 255 -24.01 -20.86 10.12
N LEU A 256 -23.42 -20.18 11.10
CA LEU A 256 -24.06 -19.03 11.75
C LEU A 256 -24.19 -17.83 10.82
N ASP A 257 -23.25 -17.65 9.90
CA ASP A 257 -23.28 -16.59 8.88
C ASP A 257 -24.51 -16.73 7.97
N ASN A 258 -24.79 -17.95 7.49
CA ASN A 258 -26.02 -18.23 6.73
C ASN A 258 -27.30 -17.94 7.53
N GLN A 259 -27.29 -18.16 8.85
CA GLN A 259 -28.44 -17.83 9.71
C GLN A 259 -28.55 -16.32 9.95
N MET A 260 -27.43 -15.63 10.09
CA MET A 260 -27.38 -14.17 10.18
C MET A 260 -27.96 -13.54 8.91
N ASP A 261 -27.56 -14.01 7.73
CA ASP A 261 -28.11 -13.58 6.45
C ASP A 261 -29.64 -13.75 6.37
N ALA A 262 -30.17 -14.88 6.84
CA ALA A 262 -31.61 -15.11 6.89
C ALA A 262 -32.33 -14.11 7.81
N VAL A 263 -31.72 -13.74 8.95
CA VAL A 263 -32.23 -12.67 9.82
C VAL A 263 -32.21 -11.33 9.09
N LEU A 264 -31.09 -10.94 8.49
CA LEU A 264 -30.95 -9.64 7.80
C LEU A 264 -31.93 -9.50 6.62
N GLU A 265 -32.18 -10.59 5.91
CA GLU A 265 -33.20 -10.64 4.85
C GLU A 265 -34.60 -10.31 5.39
N THR A 266 -34.99 -10.88 6.54
CA THR A 266 -36.30 -10.60 7.15
C THR A 266 -36.44 -9.18 7.69
N PHE A 267 -35.34 -8.54 8.10
CA PHE A 267 -35.32 -7.14 8.49
C PHE A 267 -35.13 -6.19 7.31
N ALA A 268 -34.87 -6.71 6.11
CA ALA A 268 -34.50 -5.96 4.91
C ALA A 268 -33.27 -5.05 5.11
N ILE A 269 -32.36 -5.46 6.01
CA ILE A 269 -31.06 -4.82 6.23
C ILE A 269 -30.15 -5.26 5.08
N ASP A 270 -29.47 -4.31 4.43
CA ASP A 270 -28.64 -4.49 3.22
C ASP A 270 -29.35 -5.03 1.96
N HIS A 271 -30.64 -5.34 2.06
CA HIS A 271 -31.46 -5.83 0.95
C HIS A 271 -32.44 -4.77 0.46
N GLY A 272 -31.92 -3.67 -0.11
CA GLY A 272 -32.69 -2.47 -0.51
C GLY A 272 -33.83 -2.64 -1.52
N LYS A 273 -34.17 -3.88 -1.93
CA LYS A 273 -35.32 -4.22 -2.78
C LYS A 273 -36.39 -5.07 -2.08
N ILE A 274 -36.13 -5.55 -0.87
CA ILE A 274 -37.01 -6.42 -0.08
C ILE A 274 -37.76 -5.56 0.94
N LYS A 275 -39.03 -5.90 1.22
CA LYS A 275 -39.79 -5.27 2.30
C LYS A 275 -39.56 -6.08 3.59
N PRO A 276 -39.45 -5.43 4.76
CA PRO A 276 -39.36 -6.15 6.03
C PRO A 276 -40.49 -7.16 6.17
N ALA A 277 -40.16 -8.36 6.62
CA ALA A 277 -41.11 -9.42 6.90
C ALA A 277 -42.04 -9.06 8.06
N ALA A 278 -43.07 -9.86 8.29
CA ALA A 278 -43.93 -9.68 9.45
C ALA A 278 -43.13 -9.91 10.75
N PRO A 279 -43.44 -9.22 11.87
CA PRO A 279 -42.71 -9.38 13.13
C PRO A 279 -42.62 -10.83 13.63
N ALA A 280 -43.64 -11.64 13.38
CA ALA A 280 -43.64 -13.06 13.74
C ALA A 280 -42.60 -13.89 12.96
N GLU A 281 -42.27 -13.51 11.72
CA GLU A 281 -41.23 -14.18 10.94
C GLU A 281 -39.83 -13.67 11.31
N GLN A 282 -39.72 -12.38 11.64
CA GLN A 282 -38.48 -11.78 12.18
C GLN A 282 -38.07 -12.45 13.51
N GLU A 283 -39.03 -12.59 14.43
CA GLU A 283 -38.84 -13.28 15.72
C GLU A 283 -38.40 -14.73 15.50
N LYS A 284 -39.05 -15.44 14.58
CA LYS A 284 -38.75 -16.84 14.26
C LYS A 284 -37.31 -17.02 13.76
N GLN A 285 -36.81 -16.13 12.89
CA GLN A 285 -35.42 -16.22 12.42
C GLN A 285 -34.41 -15.90 13.53
N LEU A 286 -34.72 -14.93 14.40
CA LEU A 286 -33.90 -14.63 15.57
C LEU A 286 -33.85 -15.81 16.56
N ASP A 287 -34.96 -16.52 16.76
CA ASP A 287 -35.01 -17.73 17.58
C ASP A 287 -34.19 -18.89 16.98
N VAL A 288 -34.18 -19.03 15.65
CA VAL A 288 -33.33 -20.02 14.94
C VAL A 288 -31.85 -19.69 15.12
N LEU A 289 -31.46 -18.43 14.89
CA LEU A 289 -30.09 -17.97 15.10
C LEU A 289 -29.61 -18.22 16.55
N LEU A 290 -30.48 -17.95 17.52
CA LEU A 290 -30.19 -18.15 18.95
C LEU A 290 -30.15 -19.63 19.37
N GLY A 291 -30.95 -20.48 18.73
CA GLY A 291 -30.89 -21.93 18.91
C GLY A 291 -29.60 -22.54 18.36
N ASP A 292 -29.21 -22.11 17.16
CA ASP A 292 -27.99 -22.57 16.49
C ASP A 292 -26.73 -22.06 17.20
N SER A 293 -26.71 -20.79 17.66
CA SER A 293 -25.56 -20.26 18.40
C SER A 293 -25.32 -20.97 19.74
N ARG A 294 -26.39 -21.41 20.42
CA ARG A 294 -26.31 -22.14 21.70
C ARG A 294 -25.94 -23.61 21.55
N SER A 295 -26.31 -24.23 20.43
CA SER A 295 -26.05 -25.64 20.15
C SER A 295 -24.69 -25.88 19.53
N HIS A 296 -24.14 -24.89 18.82
CA HIS A 296 -22.84 -24.95 18.20
C HIS A 296 -21.79 -24.17 19.00
N HIS A 297 -20.92 -24.90 19.69
CA HIS A 297 -19.75 -24.31 20.33
C HIS A 297 -18.69 -23.96 19.28
N PHE A 298 -18.21 -22.71 19.35
CA PHE A 298 -17.01 -22.27 18.64
C PHE A 298 -15.74 -22.83 19.28
#